data_AF-A0A2U2MUY3-F1
#
_entry.id   AF-A0A2U2MUY3-F1
#
_cell.length_a   1.000
_cell.length_b   1.000
_cell.length_c   1.000
_cell.angle_alpha   90.00
_cell.angle_beta   90.00
_cell.angle_gamma   90.00
#
_symmetry.space_group_name_H-M   'P 1'
#
loop_
_entity.id
_entity.type
_entity.pdbx_description
1 polymer ?
#
loop_
_entity_poly.entity_id
_entity_poly.type
_entity_poly.pdbx_seq_one_letter_code
_entity_poly.pdbx_strand_id
1 'polypeptide(L)'
;MTRYDLRTVPDGRDIALRAVDDDGSLRVVHVYGEDEQYPLAADRYYTNLPNLFIDILDILDGNAPRFEEKRDADGTIDGTIDGAIIDAIDGGKSISLRNLTVRASHAAADGSGNARRFKDVRSLWALMSNHVNINVRRPDDDPIVDVRRNRNWKKSQPLRDVPADPGAWFLSSVYSRSNPRKNPVIAYRGIDVIFDALLAELDETAAPDIARARDAIGTNLDYPTYAEIAGALGDTNMLVFHNDQSLADWIREQAKVQDIVFPDTPARVMVNPDPAIDDDDPRYLPADSTMTMAHLANVIAPREQ
;
A
#
# COMPACT_ATOMS: atom_id res chain seq x y z
N MET A 1 4.90 3.55 -7.13
CA MET A 1 5.92 2.76 -7.84
C MET A 1 5.83 1.35 -7.29
N THR A 2 5.88 0.33 -8.15
CA THR A 2 5.61 -1.05 -7.72
C THR A 2 6.82 -1.64 -6.98
N ARG A 3 6.63 -2.33 -5.85
CA ARG A 3 7.72 -2.96 -5.07
C ARG A 3 8.28 -4.22 -5.73
N TYR A 4 7.48 -4.87 -6.57
CA TYR A 4 7.88 -6.06 -7.31
C TYR A 4 7.20 -6.12 -8.69
N ASP A 5 7.76 -6.91 -9.59
CA ASP A 5 7.19 -7.26 -10.88
C ASP A 5 7.26 -8.78 -11.09
N LEU A 6 6.28 -9.31 -11.80
CA LEU A 6 6.17 -10.73 -12.12
C LEU A 6 6.12 -10.89 -13.63
N ARG A 7 7.05 -11.69 -14.16
CA ARG A 7 7.13 -11.92 -15.60
C ARG A 7 7.23 -13.39 -15.95
N THR A 8 6.62 -13.77 -17.06
CA THR A 8 6.85 -15.09 -17.67
C THR A 8 8.25 -15.14 -18.26
N VAL A 9 8.95 -16.25 -18.07
CA VAL A 9 10.14 -16.55 -18.89
C VAL A 9 9.67 -17.14 -20.24
N PRO A 10 10.11 -16.60 -21.39
CA PRO A 10 9.85 -17.20 -22.70
C PRO A 10 10.26 -18.67 -22.76
N ASP A 11 9.54 -19.47 -23.55
CA ASP A 11 9.78 -20.91 -23.77
C ASP A 11 9.59 -21.85 -22.56
N GLY A 12 9.11 -21.32 -21.43
CA GLY A 12 8.76 -22.08 -20.24
C GLY A 12 7.42 -21.69 -19.63
N ARG A 13 7.09 -22.34 -18.50
CA ARG A 13 5.98 -21.94 -17.61
C ARG A 13 6.48 -21.22 -16.36
N ASP A 14 7.77 -20.89 -16.35
CA ASP A 14 8.47 -20.31 -15.21
C ASP A 14 8.08 -18.85 -15.01
N ILE A 15 8.11 -18.42 -13.76
CA ILE A 15 7.76 -17.06 -13.36
C ILE A 15 8.97 -16.44 -12.69
N ALA A 16 9.46 -15.33 -13.23
CA ALA A 16 10.47 -14.51 -12.60
C ALA A 16 9.79 -13.52 -11.64
N LEU A 17 10.22 -13.52 -10.38
CA LEU A 17 9.95 -12.45 -9.43
C LEU A 17 11.10 -11.44 -9.52
N ARG A 18 10.75 -10.17 -9.69
CA ARG A 18 11.70 -9.06 -9.66
C ARG A 18 11.31 -8.12 -8.54
N ALA A 19 12.27 -7.63 -7.79
CA ALA A 19 12.05 -6.65 -6.74
C ALA A 19 12.77 -5.37 -7.10
N VAL A 20 12.23 -4.25 -6.62
CA VAL A 20 12.88 -2.95 -6.76
C VAL A 20 14.02 -2.85 -5.74
N ASP A 21 15.21 -2.48 -6.22
CA ASP A 21 16.37 -2.11 -5.39
C ASP A 21 16.30 -0.64 -4.96
N ASP A 22 17.18 -0.24 -4.04
CA ASP A 22 17.22 1.11 -3.46
C ASP A 22 17.40 2.24 -4.51
N ASP A 23 17.98 1.92 -5.67
CA ASP A 23 18.17 2.86 -6.78
C ASP A 23 16.98 2.93 -7.74
N GLY A 24 15.91 2.18 -7.47
CA GLY A 24 14.72 2.09 -8.29
C GLY A 24 14.82 1.10 -9.45
N SER A 25 15.95 0.41 -9.62
CA SER A 25 16.12 -0.63 -10.63
C SER A 25 15.42 -1.92 -10.22
N LEU A 26 15.01 -2.74 -11.20
CA LEU A 26 14.43 -4.06 -10.95
C LEU A 26 15.53 -5.11 -11.01
N ARG A 27 15.77 -5.81 -9.90
CA ARG A 27 16.61 -7.00 -9.89
C ARG A 27 15.75 -8.25 -9.91
N VAL A 28 16.21 -9.28 -10.62
CA VAL A 28 15.59 -10.59 -10.56
C VAL A 28 15.90 -11.22 -9.20
N VAL A 29 14.87 -11.53 -8.43
CA VAL A 29 14.97 -12.16 -7.11
C VAL A 29 15.16 -13.67 -7.28
N HIS A 30 14.28 -14.30 -8.06
CA HIS A 30 14.32 -15.74 -8.34
C HIS A 30 13.46 -16.07 -9.57
N VAL A 31 13.77 -17.18 -10.24
CA VAL A 31 12.96 -17.74 -11.34
C VAL A 31 12.32 -19.02 -10.84
N TYR A 32 11.01 -18.98 -10.60
CA TYR A 32 10.25 -20.07 -10.02
C TYR A 32 9.80 -21.05 -11.10
N GLY A 33 10.30 -22.28 -11.01
CA GLY A 33 9.80 -23.40 -11.82
C GLY A 33 8.36 -23.78 -11.47
N GLU A 34 7.72 -24.62 -12.28
CA GLU A 34 6.31 -25.02 -12.07
C GLU A 34 6.05 -25.59 -10.66
N ASP A 35 7.00 -26.33 -10.07
CA ASP A 35 6.83 -26.92 -8.74
C ASP A 35 7.00 -25.90 -7.59
N GLU A 36 7.74 -24.81 -7.80
CA GLU A 36 7.98 -23.73 -6.83
C GLU A 36 6.89 -22.65 -6.86
N GLN A 37 6.06 -22.67 -7.91
CA GLN A 37 4.91 -21.79 -8.06
C GLN A 37 3.72 -22.20 -7.18
N TYR A 38 3.71 -23.38 -6.53
CA TYR A 38 2.48 -23.93 -5.92
C TYR A 38 2.51 -24.60 -4.52
N PRO A 39 3.51 -24.53 -3.62
CA PRO A 39 3.40 -25.25 -2.34
C PRO A 39 3.03 -24.37 -1.12
N LEU A 40 1.73 -24.17 -0.83
CA LEU A 40 1.29 -23.69 0.50
C LEU A 40 1.33 -24.77 1.59
N ALA A 41 1.59 -26.03 1.23
CA ALA A 41 1.90 -27.05 2.22
C ALA A 41 3.18 -26.63 2.97
N ALA A 42 3.25 -26.97 4.25
CA ALA A 42 4.24 -26.51 5.24
C ALA A 42 5.74 -26.73 4.88
N ASP A 43 6.09 -27.09 3.65
CA ASP A 43 7.42 -27.37 3.16
C ASP A 43 8.42 -26.22 3.38
N ARG A 44 8.09 -24.93 3.23
CA ARG A 44 9.10 -23.88 3.53
C ARG A 44 9.60 -23.93 4.98
N TYR A 45 8.73 -24.27 5.94
CA TYR A 45 9.10 -24.42 7.35
C TYR A 45 9.83 -25.74 7.67
N TYR A 46 9.76 -26.74 6.79
CA TYR A 46 10.37 -28.06 6.99
C TYR A 46 11.59 -28.34 6.09
N THR A 47 11.67 -27.75 4.91
CA THR A 47 12.64 -28.06 3.86
C THR A 47 13.31 -26.82 3.24
N ASN A 48 12.94 -25.60 3.67
CA ASN A 48 13.50 -24.32 3.21
C ASN A 48 13.49 -24.15 1.67
N LEU A 49 12.48 -24.71 1.00
CA LEU A 49 12.32 -24.60 -0.45
C LEU A 49 11.76 -23.21 -0.86
N PRO A 50 12.18 -22.65 -2.01
CA PRO A 50 11.62 -21.42 -2.57
C PRO A 50 10.11 -21.53 -2.79
N ASN A 51 9.37 -20.44 -2.53
CA ASN A 51 7.94 -20.38 -2.80
C ASN A 51 7.53 -18.97 -3.23
N LEU A 52 7.06 -18.85 -4.47
CA LEU A 52 6.71 -17.58 -5.09
C LEU A 52 5.74 -16.75 -4.23
N PHE A 53 4.67 -17.35 -3.73
CA PHE A 53 3.64 -16.62 -2.99
C PHE A 53 4.12 -16.17 -1.61
N ILE A 54 4.90 -17.00 -0.90
CA ILE A 54 5.46 -16.62 0.41
C ILE A 54 6.54 -15.54 0.23
N ASP A 55 7.37 -15.62 -0.81
CA ASP A 55 8.38 -14.59 -1.09
C ASP A 55 7.73 -13.25 -1.46
N ILE A 56 6.61 -13.26 -2.20
CA ILE A 56 5.82 -12.05 -2.44
C ILE A 56 5.24 -11.51 -1.13
N LEU A 57 4.72 -12.35 -0.22
CA LEU A 57 4.24 -11.88 1.09
C LEU A 57 5.39 -11.28 1.92
N ASP A 58 6.56 -11.90 1.94
CA ASP A 58 7.75 -11.38 2.63
C ASP A 58 8.09 -9.97 2.11
N ILE A 59 8.10 -9.75 0.79
CA ILE A 59 8.32 -8.44 0.16
C ILE A 59 7.21 -7.45 0.52
N LEU A 60 5.94 -7.88 0.47
CA LEU A 60 4.79 -7.04 0.79
C LEU A 60 4.76 -6.60 2.26
N ASP A 61 5.27 -7.45 3.15
CA ASP A 61 5.48 -7.17 4.58
C ASP A 61 6.69 -6.25 4.84
N GLY A 62 7.42 -5.87 3.79
CA GLY A 62 8.56 -4.96 3.86
C GLY A 62 9.89 -5.64 4.19
N ASN A 63 9.95 -6.97 4.11
CA ASN A 63 11.22 -7.69 4.26
C ASN A 63 12.02 -7.62 2.97
N ALA A 64 13.35 -7.55 3.10
CA ALA A 64 14.24 -7.74 1.97
C ALA A 64 13.99 -9.13 1.34
N PRO A 65 14.01 -9.24 -0.01
CA PRO A 65 13.84 -10.53 -0.68
C PRO A 65 14.88 -11.54 -0.15
N ARG A 66 14.41 -12.66 0.40
CA ARG A 66 15.29 -13.67 1.02
C ARG A 66 15.79 -14.65 -0.03
N PHE A 67 16.96 -14.40 -0.61
CA PHE A 67 17.78 -15.47 -1.18
C PHE A 67 19.26 -15.19 -0.95
N GLU A 68 19.96 -16.24 -0.51
CA GLU A 68 21.41 -16.26 -0.41
C GLU A 68 21.98 -16.07 -1.81
N GLU A 69 22.77 -15.01 -2.00
CA GLU A 69 23.86 -15.05 -2.98
C GLU A 69 24.56 -16.40 -2.77
N LYS A 70 24.47 -17.33 -3.73
CA LYS A 70 25.25 -18.57 -3.64
C LYS A 70 26.70 -18.13 -3.69
N ARG A 71 27.37 -18.07 -2.56
CA ARG A 71 28.79 -17.74 -2.52
C ARG A 71 29.56 -19.03 -2.71
N ASP A 72 30.40 -19.06 -3.74
CA ASP A 72 31.39 -20.10 -3.92
C ASP A 72 32.33 -20.15 -2.71
N ALA A 73 33.03 -21.27 -2.56
CA ALA A 73 33.99 -21.47 -1.47
C ALA A 73 35.14 -20.45 -1.45
N ASP A 74 35.33 -19.68 -2.52
CA ASP A 74 36.30 -18.59 -2.65
C ASP A 74 35.72 -17.19 -2.37
N GLY A 75 34.44 -17.11 -2.00
CA GLY A 75 33.73 -15.86 -1.69
C GLY A 75 33.21 -15.12 -2.92
N THR A 76 33.31 -15.70 -4.12
CA THR A 76 32.70 -15.17 -5.34
C THR A 76 31.19 -15.44 -5.30
N ILE A 77 30.38 -14.47 -5.72
CA ILE A 77 28.93 -14.68 -5.89
C ILE A 77 28.73 -15.54 -7.13
N ASP A 78 28.50 -16.83 -6.96
CA ASP A 78 27.93 -17.70 -7.97
C ASP A 78 26.43 -17.38 -8.11
N GLY A 79 25.94 -17.34 -9.34
CA GLY A 79 24.53 -17.04 -9.59
C GLY A 79 24.22 -15.58 -9.92
N THR A 80 25.08 -14.90 -10.68
CA THR A 80 24.53 -13.90 -11.60
C THR A 80 23.61 -14.65 -12.55
N ILE A 81 22.31 -14.37 -12.50
CA ILE A 81 21.36 -14.92 -13.47
C ILE A 81 21.90 -14.59 -14.85
N ASP A 82 22.05 -15.61 -15.70
CA ASP A 82 22.63 -15.48 -17.04
C ASP A 82 22.00 -14.28 -17.76
N GLY A 83 22.83 -13.42 -18.36
CA GLY A 83 22.35 -12.25 -19.11
C GLY A 83 21.32 -12.63 -20.17
N ALA A 84 21.44 -13.81 -20.78
CA ALA A 84 20.45 -14.32 -21.72
C ALA A 84 19.08 -14.59 -21.07
N ILE A 85 19.06 -15.03 -19.80
CA ILE A 85 17.83 -15.23 -19.03
C ILE A 85 17.22 -13.88 -18.64
N ILE A 86 18.04 -12.89 -18.27
CA ILE A 86 17.58 -11.53 -17.99
C ILE A 86 16.91 -10.92 -19.23
N ASP A 87 17.57 -11.01 -20.39
CA ASP A 87 17.01 -10.54 -21.68
C ASP A 87 15.69 -11.24 -22.00
N ALA A 88 15.60 -12.55 -21.74
CA ALA A 88 14.37 -13.31 -21.93
C ALA A 88 13.24 -12.85 -20.99
N ILE A 89 13.54 -12.62 -19.71
CA ILE A 89 12.58 -12.08 -18.72
C ILE A 89 12.10 -10.68 -19.15
N ASP A 90 12.99 -9.84 -19.66
CA ASP A 90 12.66 -8.50 -20.16
C ASP A 90 11.78 -8.52 -21.42
N GLY A 91 11.88 -9.57 -22.24
CA GLY A 91 10.94 -9.86 -23.33
C GLY A 91 9.63 -10.54 -22.88
N GLY A 92 9.57 -11.01 -21.63
CA GLY A 92 8.44 -11.71 -21.04
C GLY A 92 7.18 -10.87 -20.82
N LYS A 93 6.01 -11.52 -20.76
CA LYS A 93 4.75 -10.85 -20.42
C LYS A 93 4.66 -10.61 -18.92
N SER A 94 4.22 -9.41 -18.52
CA SER A 94 3.86 -9.13 -17.12
C SER A 94 2.59 -9.89 -16.75
N ILE A 95 2.57 -10.42 -15.53
CA ILE A 95 1.44 -11.14 -14.95
C ILE A 95 1.12 -10.53 -13.58
N SER A 96 -0.16 -10.37 -13.25
CA SER A 96 -0.53 -9.95 -11.89
C SER A 96 -0.55 -11.10 -10.89
N LEU A 97 -0.29 -10.78 -9.62
CA LEU A 97 -0.43 -11.73 -8.52
C LEU A 97 -1.84 -12.34 -8.50
N ARG A 98 -2.87 -11.51 -8.70
CA ARG A 98 -4.26 -11.97 -8.78
C ARG A 98 -4.47 -13.03 -9.85
N ASN A 99 -3.92 -12.85 -11.04
CA ASN A 99 -4.03 -13.85 -12.10
C ASN A 99 -3.29 -15.15 -11.75
N LEU A 100 -2.13 -15.07 -11.09
CA LEU A 100 -1.43 -16.27 -10.60
C LEU A 100 -2.24 -17.02 -9.55
N THR A 101 -2.82 -16.32 -8.57
CA THR A 101 -3.64 -16.96 -7.54
C THR A 101 -4.90 -17.63 -8.10
N VAL A 102 -5.52 -17.04 -9.12
CA VAL A 102 -6.65 -17.65 -9.85
C VAL A 102 -6.19 -18.89 -10.62
N ARG A 103 -5.07 -18.82 -11.35
CA ARG A 103 -4.49 -19.98 -12.04
C ARG A 103 -4.16 -21.12 -11.07
N ALA A 104 -3.59 -20.79 -9.92
CA ALA A 104 -3.28 -21.72 -8.84
C ALA A 104 -4.55 -22.41 -8.31
N SER A 105 -5.61 -21.63 -8.10
CA SER A 105 -6.90 -22.14 -7.63
C SER A 105 -7.55 -23.10 -8.63
N HIS A 106 -7.47 -22.81 -9.94
CA HIS A 106 -7.96 -23.70 -11.00
C HIS A 106 -7.18 -25.03 -11.04
N ALA A 107 -5.85 -24.97 -11.01
CA ALA A 107 -5.01 -26.17 -11.00
C ALA A 107 -5.31 -27.10 -9.80
N ALA A 108 -5.63 -26.52 -8.63
CA ALA A 108 -6.04 -27.26 -7.44
C ALA A 108 -7.46 -27.86 -7.51
N ALA A 109 -8.34 -27.30 -8.34
CA ALA A 109 -9.70 -27.78 -8.55
C ALA A 109 -9.76 -28.95 -9.54
N ASP A 110 -8.92 -28.94 -10.57
CA ASP A 110 -8.91 -29.92 -11.67
C ASP A 110 -8.45 -31.34 -11.26
N GLY A 111 -7.92 -31.52 -10.04
CA GLY A 111 -7.76 -32.86 -9.46
C GLY A 111 -6.70 -33.75 -10.13
N SER A 112 -5.80 -33.20 -10.95
CA SER A 112 -4.66 -33.93 -11.52
C SER A 112 -3.78 -34.52 -10.40
N GLY A 113 -2.98 -35.57 -10.64
CA GLY A 113 -2.34 -36.38 -9.59
C GLY A 113 -1.55 -35.62 -8.49
N ASN A 114 -1.15 -34.37 -8.74
CA ASN A 114 -0.51 -33.47 -7.77
C ASN A 114 -1.50 -32.64 -6.90
N ALA A 115 -2.79 -32.63 -7.20
CA ALA A 115 -3.84 -31.80 -6.56
C ALA A 115 -4.05 -32.07 -5.06
N ARG A 116 -3.59 -33.21 -4.55
CA ARG A 116 -3.57 -33.48 -3.09
C ARG A 116 -2.63 -32.54 -2.34
N ARG A 117 -1.62 -31.96 -3.01
CA ARG A 117 -0.65 -31.00 -2.45
C ARG A 117 -1.16 -29.56 -2.41
N PHE A 118 -2.26 -29.24 -3.10
CA PHE A 118 -2.73 -27.86 -3.35
C PHE A 118 -4.03 -27.48 -2.61
N LYS A 119 -4.38 -28.21 -1.55
CA LYS A 119 -5.67 -28.04 -0.85
C LYS A 119 -5.87 -26.61 -0.30
N ASP A 120 -4.78 -25.98 0.14
CA ASP A 120 -4.78 -24.64 0.75
C ASP A 120 -4.72 -23.49 -0.26
N VAL A 121 -4.62 -23.80 -1.55
CA VAL A 121 -4.58 -22.81 -2.64
C VAL A 121 -5.99 -22.37 -3.06
N ARG A 122 -7.03 -23.11 -2.65
CA ARG A 122 -8.44 -22.77 -2.90
C ARG A 122 -8.79 -21.53 -2.08
N SER A 123 -8.83 -20.36 -2.73
CA SER A 123 -8.96 -19.02 -2.13
C SER A 123 -7.65 -18.31 -1.79
N LEU A 124 -6.55 -18.68 -2.45
CA LEU A 124 -5.23 -18.06 -2.25
C LEU A 124 -5.27 -16.51 -2.32
N TRP A 125 -6.01 -15.95 -3.28
CA TRP A 125 -6.19 -14.48 -3.36
C TRP A 125 -6.76 -13.90 -2.07
N ALA A 126 -7.82 -14.50 -1.54
CA ALA A 126 -8.47 -14.03 -0.31
C ALA A 126 -7.51 -14.11 0.88
N LEU A 127 -6.77 -15.22 1.00
CA LEU A 127 -5.78 -15.41 2.07
C LEU A 127 -4.66 -14.37 2.02
N MET A 128 -4.06 -14.16 0.84
CA MET A 128 -3.01 -13.15 0.66
C MET A 128 -3.54 -11.75 0.89
N SER A 129 -4.72 -11.42 0.33
CA SER A 129 -5.32 -10.10 0.52
C SER A 129 -5.62 -9.81 1.99
N ASN A 130 -6.06 -10.81 2.74
CA ASN A 130 -6.33 -10.67 4.17
C ASN A 130 -5.03 -10.48 4.97
N HIS A 131 -3.99 -11.27 4.66
CA HIS A 131 -2.66 -11.12 5.28
C HIS A 131 -2.11 -9.70 5.09
N VAL A 132 -2.07 -9.22 3.85
CA VAL A 132 -1.56 -7.88 3.54
C VAL A 132 -2.43 -6.81 4.20
N ASN A 133 -3.76 -6.94 4.14
CA ASN A 133 -4.66 -5.97 4.74
C ASN A 133 -4.48 -5.85 6.26
N ILE A 134 -4.19 -6.95 6.97
CA ILE A 134 -3.90 -6.93 8.41
C ILE A 134 -2.56 -6.23 8.71
N ASN A 135 -1.54 -6.39 7.85
CA ASN A 135 -0.21 -5.80 8.07
C ASN A 135 -0.10 -4.33 7.64
N VAL A 136 -0.90 -3.91 6.65
CA VAL A 136 -0.91 -2.53 6.15
C VAL A 136 -1.83 -1.64 6.98
N ARG A 137 -2.95 -2.16 7.51
CA ARG A 137 -3.79 -1.40 8.44
C ARG A 137 -3.15 -1.35 9.81
N ARG A 138 -2.95 -0.14 10.34
CA ARG A 138 -2.25 0.06 11.61
C ARG A 138 -3.01 1.04 12.51
N PRO A 139 -4.26 0.71 12.87
CA PRO A 139 -5.13 1.64 13.60
C PRO A 139 -4.56 2.06 14.95
N ASP A 140 -3.66 1.28 15.53
CA ASP A 140 -3.06 1.53 16.84
C ASP A 140 -1.70 2.25 16.77
N ASP A 141 -1.19 2.55 15.57
CA ASP A 141 0.07 3.30 15.41
C ASP A 141 -0.10 4.78 15.81
N ASP A 142 0.98 5.37 16.32
CA ASP A 142 1.03 6.80 16.65
C ASP A 142 0.81 7.67 15.40
N PRO A 143 0.10 8.82 15.53
CA PRO A 143 -0.12 9.70 14.39
C PRO A 143 1.18 10.36 13.91
N ILE A 144 1.31 10.49 12.59
CA ILE A 144 2.49 11.06 11.95
C ILE A 144 2.29 12.58 11.79
N VAL A 145 2.67 13.31 12.83
CA VAL A 145 2.46 14.78 12.91
C VAL A 145 3.74 15.61 12.90
N ASP A 146 4.90 14.99 13.17
CA ASP A 146 6.21 15.67 13.11
C ASP A 146 6.75 15.72 11.66
N VAL A 147 6.01 16.41 10.79
CA VAL A 147 6.40 16.64 9.39
C VAL A 147 6.73 18.10 9.12
N ARG A 148 8.01 18.47 9.31
CA ARG A 148 8.53 19.86 9.13
C ARG A 148 9.79 19.85 8.27
N ARG A 149 10.40 21.02 8.02
CA ARG A 149 11.53 21.26 7.08
C ARG A 149 12.67 20.20 7.10
N ASN A 150 12.90 19.54 8.24
CA ASN A 150 13.96 18.56 8.46
C ASN A 150 13.49 17.09 8.55
N ARG A 151 12.18 16.85 8.60
CA ARG A 151 11.55 15.52 8.71
C ARG A 151 10.28 15.59 7.90
N ASN A 152 10.36 15.36 6.60
CA ASN A 152 9.19 15.43 5.73
C ASN A 152 9.28 14.32 4.68
N TRP A 153 8.19 14.11 3.96
CA TRP A 153 8.06 12.98 3.03
C TRP A 153 9.09 12.99 1.89
N LYS A 154 9.75 14.12 1.59
CA LYS A 154 10.82 14.21 0.58
C LYS A 154 12.23 13.90 1.09
N LYS A 155 12.47 13.97 2.41
CA LYS A 155 13.83 13.89 2.97
C LYS A 155 14.04 12.64 3.80
N SER A 156 13.44 12.58 4.98
CA SER A 156 13.86 11.65 6.04
C SER A 156 12.75 11.34 7.02
N GLN A 157 11.50 11.26 6.55
CA GLN A 157 10.42 10.78 7.40
C GLN A 157 10.61 9.28 7.68
N PRO A 158 10.62 8.80 8.95
CA PRO A 158 10.93 7.40 9.25
C PRO A 158 10.03 6.37 8.56
N LEU A 159 8.77 6.74 8.30
CA LEU A 159 7.78 5.87 7.66
C LEU A 159 7.60 6.20 6.17
N ARG A 160 8.51 6.98 5.56
CA ARG A 160 8.40 7.46 4.18
C ARG A 160 8.08 6.33 3.20
N ASP A 161 8.87 5.26 3.26
CA ASP A 161 8.83 4.17 2.28
C ASP A 161 8.00 2.97 2.78
N VAL A 162 7.22 3.16 3.85
CA VAL A 162 6.28 2.17 4.37
C VAL A 162 4.95 2.29 3.62
N PRO A 163 4.30 1.17 3.25
CA PRO A 163 2.95 1.18 2.67
C PRO A 163 1.98 1.99 3.54
N ALA A 164 1.22 2.86 2.89
CA ALA A 164 0.26 3.72 3.57
C ALA A 164 -0.96 2.91 4.02
N ASP A 165 -1.44 3.20 5.24
CA ASP A 165 -2.66 2.59 5.78
C ASP A 165 -3.86 3.02 4.90
N PRO A 166 -4.53 2.08 4.21
CA PRO A 166 -5.62 2.41 3.30
C PRO A 166 -6.83 3.01 3.99
N GLY A 167 -6.95 2.80 5.30
CA GLY A 167 -8.02 3.35 6.12
C GLY A 167 -7.67 4.67 6.79
N ALA A 168 -6.42 5.13 6.81
CA ALA A 168 -6.02 6.30 7.62
C ALA A 168 -6.64 7.63 7.16
N TRP A 169 -6.59 8.62 8.04
CA TRP A 169 -6.81 10.02 7.70
C TRP A 169 -5.53 10.66 7.19
N PHE A 170 -5.63 11.35 6.06
CA PHE A 170 -4.55 12.11 5.45
C PHE A 170 -4.95 13.59 5.44
N LEU A 171 -4.20 14.42 6.17
CA LEU A 171 -4.45 15.86 6.24
C LEU A 171 -3.45 16.60 5.36
N SER A 172 -3.96 17.22 4.31
CA SER A 172 -3.21 18.08 3.39
C SER A 172 -3.49 19.55 3.66
N SER A 173 -2.56 20.39 3.23
CA SER A 173 -2.59 21.84 3.38
C SER A 173 -2.60 22.32 4.83
N VAL A 174 -2.07 21.54 5.78
CA VAL A 174 -2.00 22.00 7.17
C VAL A 174 -1.04 23.18 7.31
N TYR A 175 0.16 23.05 6.73
CA TYR A 175 1.25 24.03 6.84
C TYR A 175 1.44 24.91 5.59
N SER A 176 0.79 24.62 4.47
CA SER A 176 0.92 25.39 3.22
C SER A 176 -0.08 26.54 3.09
N ARG A 177 -1.06 26.63 4.00
CA ARG A 177 -2.10 27.67 3.99
C ARG A 177 -1.52 29.06 4.23
N SER A 178 -1.88 30.02 3.36
CA SER A 178 -1.55 31.44 3.57
C SER A 178 -2.35 32.10 4.71
N ASN A 179 -3.58 31.64 4.99
CA ASN A 179 -4.38 32.09 6.13
C ASN A 179 -5.10 30.91 6.80
N PRO A 180 -4.66 30.46 7.99
CA PRO A 180 -5.25 29.32 8.69
C PRO A 180 -6.73 29.45 9.05
N ARG A 181 -7.28 30.67 9.11
CA ARG A 181 -8.69 30.92 9.43
C ARG A 181 -9.61 31.02 8.21
N LYS A 182 -9.05 31.14 7.00
CA LYS A 182 -9.83 31.29 5.77
C LYS A 182 -9.63 30.15 4.79
N ASN A 183 -8.43 29.61 4.73
CA ASN A 183 -8.10 28.54 3.80
C ASN A 183 -8.35 27.19 4.47
N PRO A 184 -9.00 26.24 3.78
CA PRO A 184 -9.33 24.96 4.37
C PRO A 184 -8.10 24.07 4.54
N VAL A 185 -8.08 23.28 5.62
CA VAL A 185 -7.36 22.00 5.66
C VAL A 185 -8.16 21.00 4.83
N ILE A 186 -7.50 20.14 4.06
CA ILE A 186 -8.17 19.07 3.33
C ILE A 186 -7.92 17.75 4.06
N ALA A 187 -8.97 17.08 4.49
CA ALA A 187 -8.91 15.81 5.21
C ALA A 187 -9.51 14.70 4.34
N TYR A 188 -8.71 13.69 4.02
CA TYR A 188 -9.14 12.51 3.27
C TYR A 188 -9.21 11.30 4.19
N ARG A 189 -10.31 10.55 4.17
CA ARG A 189 -10.41 9.25 4.86
C ARG A 189 -10.17 8.11 3.88
N GLY A 190 -8.92 7.65 3.84
CA GLY A 190 -8.47 6.50 3.07
C GLY A 190 -7.90 6.83 1.68
N ILE A 191 -7.13 5.87 1.15
CA ILE A 191 -6.38 6.03 -0.10
C ILE A 191 -7.31 6.09 -1.32
N ASP A 192 -8.37 5.28 -1.36
CA ASP A 192 -9.33 5.32 -2.48
C ASP A 192 -9.97 6.70 -2.64
N VAL A 193 -10.27 7.37 -1.52
CA VAL A 193 -10.84 8.72 -1.54
C VAL A 193 -9.85 9.74 -2.09
N ILE A 194 -8.55 9.60 -1.77
CA ILE A 194 -7.50 10.42 -2.38
C ILE A 194 -7.45 10.19 -3.88
N PHE A 195 -7.49 8.94 -4.33
CA PHE A 195 -7.46 8.61 -5.75
C PHE A 195 -8.68 9.16 -6.49
N ASP A 196 -9.88 9.02 -5.93
CA ASP A 196 -11.10 9.53 -6.53
C ASP A 196 -11.09 11.08 -6.59
N ALA A 197 -10.59 11.74 -5.53
CA ALA A 197 -10.42 13.20 -5.50
C ALA A 197 -9.41 13.68 -6.56
N LEU A 198 -8.25 13.03 -6.64
CA LEU A 198 -7.23 13.35 -7.64
C LEU A 198 -7.76 13.12 -9.05
N LEU A 199 -8.39 11.97 -9.34
CA LEU A 199 -8.95 11.71 -10.66
C LEU A 199 -10.05 12.70 -11.08
N ALA A 200 -10.76 13.29 -10.12
CA ALA A 200 -11.76 14.32 -10.40
C ALA A 200 -11.13 15.70 -10.70
N GLU A 201 -9.93 15.99 -10.16
CA GLU A 201 -9.26 17.29 -10.27
C GLU A 201 -8.10 17.32 -11.30
N LEU A 202 -7.57 16.16 -11.68
CA LEU A 202 -6.40 16.01 -12.56
C LEU A 202 -6.72 16.17 -14.05
N ASP A 203 -5.71 16.58 -14.81
CA ASP A 203 -5.71 16.51 -16.27
C ASP A 203 -5.33 15.09 -16.77
N GLU A 204 -5.40 14.88 -18.08
CA GLU A 204 -5.15 13.58 -18.75
C GLU A 204 -3.75 13.00 -18.49
N THR A 205 -2.78 13.79 -18.00
CA THR A 205 -1.37 13.38 -17.88
C THR A 205 -1.03 12.71 -16.54
N ALA A 206 -1.75 13.06 -15.47
CA ALA A 206 -1.52 12.52 -14.12
C ALA A 206 -2.50 11.38 -13.76
N ALA A 207 -3.66 11.32 -14.41
CA ALA A 207 -4.65 10.26 -14.23
C ALA A 207 -4.09 8.82 -14.45
N PRO A 208 -3.17 8.57 -15.42
CA PRO A 208 -2.61 7.23 -15.61
C PRO A 208 -1.80 6.71 -14.42
N ASP A 209 -1.11 7.58 -13.68
CA ASP A 209 -0.28 7.16 -12.54
C ASP A 209 -1.14 6.73 -11.36
N ILE A 210 -2.22 7.47 -11.10
CA ILE A 210 -3.21 7.15 -10.06
C ILE A 210 -3.97 5.87 -10.43
N ALA A 211 -4.39 5.72 -11.70
CA ALA A 211 -5.02 4.50 -12.17
C ALA A 211 -4.10 3.28 -12.03
N ARG A 212 -2.82 3.40 -12.40
CA ARG A 212 -1.83 2.34 -12.21
C ARG A 212 -1.62 1.98 -10.74
N ALA A 213 -1.60 2.97 -9.84
CA ALA A 213 -1.50 2.71 -8.41
C ALA A 213 -2.73 1.97 -7.87
N ARG A 214 -3.94 2.36 -8.29
CA ARG A 214 -5.19 1.68 -7.93
C ARG A 214 -5.22 0.23 -8.44
N ASP A 215 -4.81 0.02 -9.68
CA ASP A 215 -4.69 -1.32 -10.27
C ASP A 215 -3.66 -2.17 -9.52
N ALA A 216 -2.52 -1.59 -9.15
CA ALA A 216 -1.48 -2.29 -8.38
C ALA A 216 -2.00 -2.80 -7.01
N ILE A 217 -2.84 -2.02 -6.32
CA ILE A 217 -3.53 -2.49 -5.11
C ILE A 217 -4.45 -3.68 -5.46
N GLY A 218 -5.32 -3.51 -6.45
CA GLY A 218 -6.36 -4.49 -6.79
C GLY A 218 -5.87 -5.78 -7.46
N THR A 219 -4.67 -5.77 -8.04
CA THR A 219 -4.11 -6.92 -8.77
C THR A 219 -2.83 -7.48 -8.17
N ASN A 220 -2.08 -6.67 -7.41
CA ASN A 220 -0.78 -7.04 -6.83
C ASN A 220 -0.68 -6.83 -5.31
N LEU A 221 -1.75 -6.37 -4.65
CA LEU A 221 -1.75 -6.02 -3.22
C LEU A 221 -0.67 -4.96 -2.88
N ASP A 222 -0.28 -4.18 -3.88
CA ASP A 222 0.85 -3.27 -3.77
C ASP A 222 0.35 -1.86 -3.43
N TYR A 223 0.25 -1.60 -2.13
CA TYR A 223 -0.17 -0.31 -1.61
C TYR A 223 0.91 0.76 -1.77
N PRO A 224 0.54 1.99 -2.16
CA PRO A 224 1.50 3.10 -2.27
C PRO A 224 2.08 3.44 -0.90
N THR A 225 3.30 3.97 -0.88
CA THR A 225 3.92 4.42 0.36
C THR A 225 3.40 5.79 0.79
N TYR A 226 3.63 6.18 2.05
CA TYR A 226 3.28 7.53 2.49
C TYR A 226 3.97 8.63 1.68
N ALA A 227 5.20 8.39 1.21
CA ALA A 227 5.91 9.32 0.32
C ALA A 227 5.19 9.54 -1.01
N GLU A 228 4.66 8.46 -1.57
CA GLU A 228 3.95 8.47 -2.85
C GLU A 228 2.61 9.18 -2.72
N ILE A 229 1.88 8.93 -1.64
CA ILE A 229 0.64 9.67 -1.32
C ILE A 229 0.94 11.17 -1.14
N ALA A 230 1.96 11.53 -0.36
CA ALA A 230 2.37 12.92 -0.19
C ALA A 230 2.82 13.57 -1.52
N GLY A 231 3.49 12.81 -2.38
CA GLY A 231 3.89 13.23 -3.72
C GLY A 231 2.68 13.49 -4.63
N ALA A 232 1.71 12.58 -4.64
CA ALA A 232 0.48 12.68 -5.42
C ALA A 232 -0.38 13.89 -5.00
N LEU A 233 -0.47 14.15 -3.69
CA LEU A 233 -1.15 15.33 -3.14
C LEU A 233 -0.34 16.63 -3.29
N GLY A 234 0.92 16.56 -3.71
CA GLY A 234 1.82 17.71 -3.77
C GLY A 234 2.15 18.32 -2.40
N ASP A 235 1.84 17.64 -1.29
CA ASP A 235 2.05 18.14 0.07
C ASP A 235 3.04 17.27 0.85
N THR A 236 4.28 17.75 0.92
CA THR A 236 5.37 17.06 1.60
C THR A 236 5.25 17.08 3.12
N ASN A 237 4.36 17.90 3.67
CA ASN A 237 4.11 18.01 5.11
C ASN A 237 2.69 17.53 5.50
N MET A 238 2.11 16.64 4.68
CA MET A 238 0.86 15.95 4.98
C MET A 238 0.95 15.22 6.32
N LEU A 239 -0.05 15.38 7.18
CA LEU A 239 -0.18 14.62 8.44
C LEU A 239 -0.97 13.34 8.22
N VAL A 240 -0.70 12.31 9.03
CA VAL A 240 -1.41 11.03 8.99
C VAL A 240 -1.93 10.66 10.37
N PHE A 241 -3.17 10.19 10.43
CA PHE A 241 -3.78 9.65 11.66
C PHE A 241 -4.45 8.31 11.34
N HIS A 242 -4.10 7.26 12.07
CA HIS A 242 -4.53 5.90 11.72
C HIS A 242 -5.97 5.57 12.13
N ASN A 243 -6.57 6.40 12.99
CA ASN A 243 -7.94 6.22 13.47
C ASN A 243 -8.63 7.57 13.74
N ASP A 244 -9.95 7.54 13.91
CA ASP A 244 -10.78 8.73 14.10
C ASP A 244 -10.47 9.46 15.42
N GLN A 245 -10.20 8.69 16.48
CA GLN A 245 -9.94 9.20 17.82
C GLN A 245 -8.64 10.03 17.87
N SER A 246 -7.56 9.53 17.27
CA SER A 246 -6.25 10.21 17.24
C SER A 246 -6.31 11.52 16.46
N LEU A 247 -7.04 11.57 15.34
CA LEU A 247 -7.29 12.82 14.62
C LEU A 247 -8.09 13.79 15.49
N ALA A 248 -9.21 13.35 16.07
CA ALA A 248 -10.06 14.21 16.89
C ALA A 248 -9.32 14.78 18.10
N ASP A 249 -8.49 13.98 18.77
CA ASP A 249 -7.71 14.41 19.92
C ASP A 249 -6.63 15.40 19.55
N TRP A 250 -5.93 15.17 18.44
CA TRP A 250 -4.97 16.14 17.91
C TRP A 250 -5.64 17.47 17.56
N ILE A 251 -6.80 17.46 16.90
CA ILE A 251 -7.54 18.69 16.58
C ILE A 251 -7.88 19.46 17.86
N ARG A 252 -8.38 18.75 18.89
CA ARG A 252 -8.76 19.36 20.18
C ARG A 252 -7.56 19.93 20.92
N GLU A 253 -6.41 19.27 20.83
CA GLU A 253 -5.16 19.77 21.41
C GLU A 253 -4.68 21.03 20.69
N GLN A 254 -4.60 20.99 19.35
CA GLN A 254 -4.20 22.15 18.55
C GLN A 254 -5.14 23.34 18.73
N ALA A 255 -6.45 23.10 18.86
CA ALA A 255 -7.44 24.13 19.11
C ALA A 255 -7.26 24.86 20.45
N LYS A 256 -6.63 24.22 21.45
CA LYS A 256 -6.26 24.87 22.73
C LYS A 256 -5.01 25.73 22.59
N VAL A 257 -4.01 25.22 21.87
CA VAL A 257 -2.73 25.91 21.64
C VAL A 257 -2.88 27.08 20.66
N GLN A 258 -3.79 26.97 19.69
CA GLN A 258 -4.12 27.97 18.67
C GLN A 258 -2.92 28.39 17.80
N ASP A 259 -2.05 27.45 17.46
CA ASP A 259 -0.88 27.69 16.61
C ASP A 259 -1.15 27.31 15.15
N ILE A 260 -1.53 26.05 14.92
CA ILE A 260 -1.63 25.47 13.56
C ILE A 260 -3.08 25.31 13.10
N VAL A 261 -3.94 24.86 14.01
CA VAL A 261 -5.38 24.66 13.79
C VAL A 261 -6.15 25.35 14.89
N PHE A 262 -7.15 26.14 14.50
CA PHE A 262 -8.08 26.84 15.37
C PHE A 262 -9.44 26.12 15.36
N PRO A 263 -10.30 26.32 16.37
CA PRO A 263 -11.65 25.76 16.36
C PRO A 263 -12.47 26.11 15.12
N ASP A 264 -12.29 27.31 14.58
CA ASP A 264 -12.96 27.87 13.41
C ASP A 264 -12.19 27.64 12.10
N THR A 265 -11.07 26.90 12.13
CA THR A 265 -10.33 26.55 10.92
C THR A 265 -11.25 25.80 9.96
N PRO A 266 -11.44 26.29 8.72
CA PRO A 266 -12.23 25.58 7.72
C PRO A 266 -11.56 24.24 7.37
N ALA A 267 -12.39 23.25 7.07
CA ALA A 267 -12.00 21.91 6.66
C ALA A 267 -12.85 21.51 5.44
N ARG A 268 -12.20 21.00 4.39
CA ARG A 268 -12.85 20.19 3.35
C ARG A 268 -12.58 18.74 3.70
N VAL A 269 -13.63 17.96 3.86
CA VAL A 269 -13.58 16.59 4.35
C VAL A 269 -14.10 15.70 3.25
N MET A 270 -13.27 14.76 2.82
CA MET A 270 -13.59 13.80 1.78
C MET A 270 -13.51 12.40 2.37
N VAL A 271 -14.58 11.62 2.22
CA VAL A 271 -14.70 10.26 2.76
C VAL A 271 -15.43 9.35 1.77
N ASN A 272 -15.34 8.05 1.97
CA ASN A 272 -16.35 7.12 1.47
C ASN A 272 -17.46 7.04 2.53
N PRO A 273 -18.68 7.54 2.26
CA PRO A 273 -19.76 7.52 3.24
C PRO A 273 -20.03 6.09 3.71
N ASP A 274 -20.25 5.92 5.02
CA ASP A 274 -20.64 4.62 5.56
C ASP A 274 -22.10 4.33 5.16
N PRO A 275 -22.37 3.32 4.32
CA PRO A 275 -23.72 3.02 3.87
C PRO A 275 -24.63 2.48 4.99
N ALA A 276 -24.08 2.17 6.16
CA ALA A 276 -24.83 1.71 7.33
C ALA A 276 -25.30 2.86 8.23
N ILE A 277 -24.79 4.08 8.05
CA ILE A 277 -25.18 5.27 8.82
C ILE A 277 -26.23 6.04 8.01
N ASP A 278 -27.34 6.40 8.65
CA ASP A 278 -28.39 7.21 8.04
C ASP A 278 -27.88 8.64 7.79
N ASP A 279 -28.24 9.24 6.65
CA ASP A 279 -27.84 10.60 6.27
C ASP A 279 -28.27 11.66 7.31
N ASP A 280 -29.32 11.39 8.09
CA ASP A 280 -29.79 12.26 9.19
C ASP A 280 -29.03 12.05 10.52
N ASP A 281 -28.17 11.04 10.64
CA ASP A 281 -27.35 10.81 11.84
C ASP A 281 -26.28 11.90 11.96
N PRO A 282 -26.09 12.54 13.12
CA PRO A 282 -25.07 13.58 13.31
C PRO A 282 -23.62 13.09 13.13
N ARG A 283 -23.39 11.78 13.05
CA ARG A 283 -22.10 11.16 12.75
C ARG A 283 -21.89 10.94 11.25
N TYR A 284 -22.92 11.13 10.42
CA TYR A 284 -22.83 10.96 8.99
C TYR A 284 -21.87 11.97 8.36
N LEU A 285 -21.02 11.49 7.46
CA LEU A 285 -20.12 12.30 6.65
C LEU A 285 -20.44 12.08 5.16
N PRO A 286 -20.94 13.11 4.45
CA PRO A 286 -21.08 13.05 3.00
C PRO A 286 -19.72 12.90 2.31
N ALA A 287 -19.73 12.40 1.07
CA ALA A 287 -18.50 12.08 0.33
C ALA A 287 -17.55 13.28 0.16
N ASP A 288 -18.10 14.49 0.01
CA ASP A 288 -17.37 15.76 0.06
C ASP A 288 -18.20 16.76 0.88
N SER A 289 -17.61 17.31 1.94
CA SER A 289 -18.28 18.23 2.84
C SER A 289 -17.34 19.33 3.33
N THR A 290 -17.90 20.51 3.61
CA THR A 290 -17.17 21.63 4.21
C THR A 290 -17.66 21.88 5.61
N MET A 291 -16.73 21.95 6.58
CA MET A 291 -17.06 22.19 7.98
C MET A 291 -15.89 22.88 8.70
N THR A 292 -15.97 23.03 10.02
CA THR A 292 -14.81 23.44 10.83
C THR A 292 -14.07 22.21 11.34
N MET A 293 -12.77 22.35 11.62
CA MET A 293 -11.98 21.29 12.24
C MET A 293 -12.59 20.85 13.59
N ALA A 294 -13.13 21.77 14.38
CA ALA A 294 -13.81 21.42 15.63
C ALA A 294 -15.09 20.61 15.40
N HIS A 295 -15.86 20.90 14.35
CA HIS A 295 -17.03 20.10 14.01
C HIS A 295 -16.62 18.70 13.57
N LEU A 296 -15.62 18.59 12.68
CA LEU A 296 -15.06 17.30 12.25
C LEU A 296 -14.68 16.43 13.46
N ALA A 297 -13.93 16.97 14.41
CA ALA A 297 -13.52 16.25 15.62
C ALA A 297 -14.69 15.77 16.50
N ASN A 298 -15.86 16.41 16.43
CA ASN A 298 -17.05 15.99 17.18
C ASN A 298 -17.87 14.95 16.41
N VAL A 299 -17.81 14.96 15.07
CA VAL A 299 -18.49 13.97 14.21
C VAL A 299 -17.77 12.63 14.26
N ILE A 300 -16.45 12.62 14.08
CA ILE A 300 -15.67 11.36 13.93
C ILE A 300 -15.39 10.67 15.27
N ALA A 301 -15.36 11.40 16.37
CA ALA A 301 -15.15 10.84 17.70
C ALA A 301 -15.91 11.64 18.76
N PRO A 302 -17.24 11.51 18.86
CA PRO A 302 -18.05 12.27 19.81
C PRO A 302 -17.52 12.14 21.25
N ARG A 303 -17.57 13.21 22.04
CA ARG A 303 -17.26 13.12 23.48
C ARG A 303 -18.35 12.29 24.16
N GLU A 304 -17.96 11.36 25.02
CA GLU A 304 -18.89 10.79 26.00
C GLU A 304 -19.46 11.93 26.85
N GLN A 305 -20.80 11.99 26.95
CA GLN A 305 -21.53 13.01 27.71
C GLN A 305 -21.53 12.70 29.20
#